data_AF-A0A7J6A2S9-F1
#
_entry.id   AF-A0A7J6A2S9-F1
#
_cell.length_a   1.000
_cell.length_b   1.000
_cell.length_c   1.000
_cell.angle_alpha   90.00
_cell.angle_beta   90.00
_cell.angle_gamma   90.00
#
_symmetry.space_group_name_H-M   'P 1'
#
loop_
_entity.id
_entity.type
_entity.pdbx_description
1 polymer ?
#
loop_
_entity_poly.entity_id
_entity_poly.type
_entity_poly.pdbx_seq_one_letter_code
_entity_poly.pdbx_strand_id
1 'polypeptide(L)'
;MNFRVLSLRMSPDPNLNSLAHTPQHYFSYSTHLCIYYSLHDAEILVHAFVTSRLDYCNALLSGCPSRNINKLQLVQNAAARVLTRTRRYDHITPILSTLHWLPVKFRIKFKILLITYKALHGLAPQYLSDLLVLYDPPRLLRSKDAGYLILPRIVKSTAGGRAFAYRAPQLWNSLPISVRDSDTVSVFKSRLKTYLFTQAYPD
;
A
#
# COMPACT_ATOMS: atom_id res chain seq x y z
N MET A 1 35.75 2.27 -21.21
CA MET A 1 35.09 1.16 -21.96
C MET A 1 35.16 -0.05 -21.05
N ASN A 2 34.13 -0.77 -20.60
CA ASN A 2 32.71 -0.86 -20.90
C ASN A 2 32.00 -1.30 -19.60
N PHE A 3 31.15 -0.46 -19.01
CA PHE A 3 30.18 -0.92 -18.00
C PHE A 3 28.83 -1.04 -18.69
N ARG A 4 28.42 -2.27 -19.00
CA ARG A 4 27.08 -2.57 -19.46
C ARG A 4 26.58 -3.85 -18.80
N VAL A 5 25.43 -3.68 -18.15
CA VAL A 5 24.38 -4.68 -17.88
C VAL A 5 24.59 -5.66 -16.73
N LEU A 6 24.12 -5.27 -15.55
CA LEU A 6 23.32 -6.14 -14.69
C LEU A 6 21.99 -5.44 -14.38
N SER A 7 21.13 -5.37 -15.40
CA SER A 7 19.70 -5.22 -15.15
C SER A 7 19.20 -6.58 -14.68
N LEU A 8 18.83 -6.69 -13.41
CA LEU A 8 18.03 -7.83 -12.93
C LEU A 8 16.65 -7.75 -13.59
N ARG A 9 16.57 -8.36 -14.78
CA ARG A 9 15.35 -8.68 -15.49
C ARG A 9 14.68 -9.79 -14.69
N MET A 10 13.88 -9.41 -13.70
CA MET A 10 12.91 -10.34 -13.10
C MET A 10 12.00 -10.79 -14.24
N SER A 11 12.13 -12.06 -14.62
CA SER A 11 11.32 -12.71 -15.64
C SER A 11 9.84 -12.55 -15.29
N PRO A 12 8.93 -12.31 -16.26
CA PRO A 12 7.51 -12.41 -16.00
C PRO A 12 7.18 -13.88 -15.72
N ASP A 13 6.87 -14.22 -14.47
CA ASP A 13 6.35 -15.54 -14.13
C ASP A 13 5.11 -15.85 -15.01
N PRO A 14 5.08 -16.98 -15.73
CA PRO A 14 3.96 -17.35 -16.59
C PRO A 14 2.66 -17.67 -15.82
N ASN A 15 2.69 -17.65 -14.48
CA ASN A 15 1.55 -17.97 -13.61
C ASN A 15 0.58 -16.81 -13.33
N LEU A 16 0.79 -15.62 -13.92
CA LEU A 16 -0.17 -14.51 -13.80
C LEU A 16 -1.39 -14.66 -14.72
N ASN A 17 -1.29 -15.47 -15.78
CA ASN A 17 -2.37 -15.69 -16.74
C ASN A 17 -3.28 -16.87 -16.39
N SER A 18 -2.82 -17.85 -15.59
CA SER A 18 -3.69 -18.96 -15.12
C SER A 18 -4.67 -18.54 -14.03
N LEU A 19 -4.42 -17.41 -13.35
CA LEU A 19 -5.31 -16.81 -12.36
C LEU A 19 -6.41 -15.91 -12.97
N ALA A 20 -6.42 -15.73 -14.30
CA ALA A 20 -7.36 -14.83 -14.97
C ALA A 20 -8.65 -15.53 -15.45
N HIS A 21 -8.73 -16.87 -15.41
CA HIS A 21 -9.84 -17.60 -16.00
C HIS A 21 -10.89 -18.20 -15.06
N THR A 22 -10.82 -18.01 -13.73
CA THR A 22 -11.95 -18.38 -12.85
C THR A 22 -12.11 -17.47 -11.61
N PRO A 23 -12.45 -16.17 -11.76
CA PRO A 23 -12.72 -15.32 -10.60
C PRO A 23 -14.12 -15.55 -10.00
N GLN A 24 -15.04 -16.19 -10.73
CA GLN A 24 -16.45 -16.31 -10.33
C GLN A 24 -16.72 -17.53 -9.44
N HIS A 25 -16.09 -18.68 -9.71
CA HIS A 25 -16.43 -19.93 -9.03
C HIS A 25 -15.94 -20.01 -7.58
N TYR A 26 -14.78 -19.41 -7.25
CA TYR A 26 -14.27 -19.39 -5.87
C TYR A 26 -15.06 -18.44 -4.97
N PHE A 27 -15.55 -17.32 -5.52
CA PHE A 27 -16.33 -16.34 -4.75
C PHE A 27 -17.72 -16.87 -4.40
N SER A 28 -18.36 -17.62 -5.29
CA SER A 28 -19.67 -18.23 -5.04
C SER A 28 -19.66 -19.19 -3.84
N TYR A 29 -18.60 -19.99 -3.70
CA TYR A 29 -18.48 -20.93 -2.57
C TYR A 29 -18.26 -20.21 -1.23
N SER A 30 -17.46 -19.13 -1.23
CA SER A 30 -17.25 -18.29 -0.04
C SER A 30 -18.50 -17.50 0.35
N THR A 31 -19.32 -17.07 -0.61
CA THR A 31 -20.60 -16.39 -0.33
C THR A 31 -21.63 -17.31 0.31
N HIS A 32 -21.64 -18.62 0.01
CA HIS A 32 -22.52 -19.58 0.68
C HIS A 32 -22.11 -19.81 2.15
N LEU A 33 -20.82 -19.76 2.46
CA LEU A 33 -20.32 -19.88 3.83
C LEU A 33 -20.57 -18.61 4.67
N CYS A 34 -20.49 -17.41 4.06
CA CYS A 34 -20.75 -16.13 4.74
C CYS A 34 -22.20 -15.93 5.20
N ILE A 35 -23.16 -16.74 4.73
CA ILE A 35 -24.57 -16.60 5.13
C ILE A 35 -24.83 -17.14 6.55
N TYR A 36 -23.90 -17.93 7.12
CA TYR A 36 -24.06 -18.59 8.42
C TYR A 36 -23.24 -18.02 9.59
N TYR A 37 -22.32 -17.10 9.33
CA TYR A 37 -21.36 -16.61 10.33
C TYR A 37 -21.70 -15.22 10.85
N SER A 38 -21.30 -14.91 12.09
CA SER A 38 -21.46 -13.58 12.70
C SER A 38 -20.70 -12.52 11.88
N LEU A 39 -21.11 -11.24 11.95
CA LEU A 39 -20.42 -10.14 11.25
C LEU A 39 -18.91 -10.09 11.58
N HIS A 40 -18.55 -10.50 12.81
CA HIS A 40 -17.18 -10.55 13.27
C HIS A 40 -16.37 -11.66 12.58
N ASP A 41 -16.92 -12.86 12.42
CA ASP A 41 -16.25 -13.98 11.77
C ASP A 41 -16.09 -13.76 10.25
N ALA A 42 -17.10 -13.13 9.63
CA ALA A 42 -17.04 -12.72 8.23
C ALA A 42 -15.96 -11.64 8.01
N GLU A 43 -15.83 -10.68 8.94
CA GLU A 43 -14.77 -9.67 8.92
C GLU A 43 -13.38 -10.33 9.06
N ILE A 44 -13.21 -11.29 9.98
CA ILE A 44 -11.98 -12.06 10.13
C ILE A 44 -11.63 -12.82 8.85
N LEU A 45 -12.60 -13.51 8.22
CA LEU A 45 -12.39 -14.25 6.98
C LEU A 45 -12.02 -13.33 5.81
N VAL A 46 -12.71 -12.18 5.67
CA VAL A 46 -12.36 -11.20 4.64
C VAL A 46 -10.96 -10.63 4.89
N HIS A 47 -10.60 -10.34 6.15
CA HIS A 47 -9.24 -9.94 6.47
C HIS A 47 -8.23 -11.03 6.15
N ALA A 48 -8.48 -12.27 6.56
CA ALA A 48 -7.61 -13.41 6.33
C ALA A 48 -7.40 -13.72 4.84
N PHE A 49 -8.40 -13.52 3.98
CA PHE A 49 -8.28 -13.79 2.54
C PHE A 49 -7.85 -12.56 1.72
N VAL A 50 -8.49 -11.42 1.92
CA VAL A 50 -8.25 -10.22 1.12
C VAL A 50 -7.01 -9.49 1.62
N THR A 51 -6.84 -9.34 2.94
CA THR A 51 -5.69 -8.61 3.50
C THR A 51 -4.40 -9.43 3.37
N SER A 52 -4.44 -10.75 3.55
CA SER A 52 -3.23 -11.59 3.33
C SER A 52 -2.75 -11.58 1.88
N ARG A 53 -3.65 -11.64 0.90
CA ARG A 53 -3.31 -11.59 -0.52
C ARG A 53 -2.83 -10.19 -0.94
N LEU A 54 -3.41 -9.14 -0.37
CA LEU A 54 -2.89 -7.78 -0.52
C LEU A 54 -1.50 -7.62 0.12
N ASP A 55 -1.28 -8.21 1.29
CA ASP A 55 -0.04 -8.07 2.05
C ASP A 55 1.12 -8.91 1.50
N TYR A 56 0.84 -10.05 0.86
CA TYR A 56 1.85 -10.93 0.25
C TYR A 56 2.40 -10.38 -1.08
N CYS A 57 1.71 -9.43 -1.72
CA CYS A 57 2.16 -8.89 -3.00
C CYS A 57 3.31 -7.89 -2.84
N ASN A 58 4.56 -8.38 -2.81
CA ASN A 58 5.78 -7.58 -2.99
C ASN A 58 5.74 -6.72 -4.28
N ALA A 59 4.92 -7.11 -5.27
CA ALA A 59 4.63 -6.32 -6.45
C ALA A 59 4.01 -4.94 -6.14
N LEU A 60 3.37 -4.77 -4.98
CA LEU A 60 2.87 -3.46 -4.54
C LEU A 60 4.01 -2.47 -4.27
N LEU A 61 5.18 -2.97 -3.86
CA LEU A 61 6.39 -2.18 -3.63
C LEU A 61 7.12 -1.84 -4.92
N SER A 62 6.95 -2.65 -5.98
CA SER A 62 7.50 -2.39 -7.32
C SER A 62 6.60 -1.50 -8.19
N GLY A 63 5.51 -0.96 -7.62
CA GLY A 63 4.53 -0.12 -8.28
C GLY A 63 3.64 -0.91 -9.25
N CYS A 64 2.61 -1.54 -8.70
CA CYS A 64 1.59 -2.20 -9.50
C CYS A 64 0.92 -1.24 -10.50
N PRO A 65 0.65 -1.68 -11.75
CA PRO A 65 -0.17 -0.92 -12.68
C PRO A 65 -1.57 -0.66 -12.11
N SER A 66 -2.16 0.49 -12.47
CA SER A 66 -3.51 0.88 -12.01
C SER A 66 -4.58 -0.18 -12.29
N ARG A 67 -4.43 -0.96 -13.37
CA ARG A 67 -5.33 -2.09 -13.70
C ARG A 67 -5.41 -3.12 -12.57
N ASN A 68 -4.27 -3.48 -11.97
CA ASN A 68 -4.24 -4.48 -10.90
C ASN A 68 -4.79 -3.90 -9.60
N ILE A 69 -4.48 -2.63 -9.31
CA ILE A 69 -5.03 -1.91 -8.16
C ILE A 69 -6.56 -1.84 -8.26
N ASN A 70 -7.10 -1.59 -9.45
CA ASN A 70 -8.55 -1.55 -9.68
C ASN A 70 -9.21 -2.92 -9.46
N LYS A 71 -8.59 -4.01 -9.93
CA LYS A 71 -9.09 -5.37 -9.67
C LYS A 71 -9.14 -5.66 -8.16
N LEU A 72 -8.09 -5.30 -7.43
CA LEU A 72 -8.02 -5.45 -5.98
C LEU A 72 -9.08 -4.59 -5.26
N GLN A 73 -9.32 -3.37 -5.74
CA GLN A 73 -10.38 -2.51 -5.21
C GLN A 73 -11.76 -3.11 -5.43
N LEU A 74 -12.01 -3.72 -6.60
CA LEU A 74 -13.28 -4.41 -6.86
C LEU A 74 -13.50 -5.58 -5.89
N VAL A 75 -12.46 -6.36 -5.58
CA VAL A 75 -12.54 -7.44 -4.58
C VAL A 75 -12.83 -6.88 -3.19
N GLN A 76 -12.15 -5.81 -2.77
CA GLN A 76 -12.43 -5.15 -1.49
C GLN A 76 -13.88 -4.64 -1.44
N ASN A 77 -14.34 -4.00 -2.50
CA ASN A 77 -15.70 -3.46 -2.60
C ASN A 77 -16.75 -4.58 -2.52
N ALA A 78 -16.53 -5.69 -3.24
CA ALA A 78 -17.42 -6.85 -3.18
C ALA A 78 -17.50 -7.42 -1.76
N ALA A 79 -16.35 -7.58 -1.09
CA ALA A 79 -16.30 -8.07 0.29
C ALA A 79 -17.03 -7.14 1.27
N ALA A 80 -16.83 -5.82 1.14
CA ALA A 80 -17.54 -4.82 1.95
C ALA A 80 -19.05 -4.92 1.75
N ARG A 81 -19.52 -5.07 0.50
CA ARG A 81 -20.95 -5.20 0.19
C ARG A 81 -21.57 -6.48 0.75
N VAL A 82 -20.84 -7.60 0.68
CA VAL A 82 -21.30 -8.87 1.25
C VAL A 82 -21.46 -8.74 2.76
N LEU A 83 -20.49 -8.11 3.44
CA LEU A 83 -20.52 -7.90 4.87
C LEU A 83 -21.69 -7.00 5.31
N THR A 84 -21.90 -5.88 4.63
CA THR A 84 -22.96 -4.91 4.97
C THR A 84 -24.31 -5.20 4.33
N ARG A 85 -24.41 -6.25 3.51
CA ARG A 85 -25.61 -6.62 2.72
C ARG A 85 -26.18 -5.47 1.89
N THR A 86 -25.32 -4.55 1.46
CA THR A 86 -25.71 -3.40 0.63
C THR A 86 -26.01 -3.80 -0.81
N ARG A 87 -26.85 -3.03 -1.50
CA ARG A 87 -27.23 -3.32 -2.87
C ARG A 87 -26.04 -3.10 -3.80
N ARG A 88 -26.07 -3.74 -4.98
CA ARG A 88 -24.99 -3.70 -5.96
C ARG A 88 -24.61 -2.29 -6.42
N TYR A 89 -25.59 -1.40 -6.54
CA TYR A 89 -25.44 -0.07 -7.12
C TYR A 89 -25.25 1.05 -6.08
N ASP A 90 -25.35 0.73 -4.79
CA ASP A 90 -25.16 1.73 -3.73
C ASP A 90 -23.73 2.28 -3.77
N HIS A 91 -23.54 3.53 -3.38
CA HIS A 91 -22.19 4.12 -3.33
C HIS A 91 -21.31 3.37 -2.33
N ILE A 92 -20.12 2.94 -2.78
CA ILE A 92 -19.21 2.13 -1.96
C ILE A 92 -18.38 2.94 -0.96
N THR A 93 -18.12 4.22 -1.27
CA THR A 93 -17.35 5.12 -0.41
C THR A 93 -17.89 5.23 1.02
N PRO A 94 -19.19 5.53 1.25
CA PRO A 94 -19.73 5.59 2.61
C PRO A 94 -19.65 4.25 3.33
N ILE A 95 -19.86 3.13 2.61
CA ILE A 95 -19.76 1.78 3.18
C ILE A 95 -18.35 1.51 3.70
N LEU A 96 -17.31 1.83 2.91
CA LEU A 96 -15.93 1.66 3.35
C LEU A 96 -15.56 2.59 4.52
N SER A 97 -16.13 3.80 4.56
CA SER A 97 -15.95 4.73 5.68
C SER A 97 -16.56 4.19 6.97
N THR A 98 -17.81 3.71 6.93
CA THR A 98 -18.50 3.09 8.08
C THR A 98 -17.76 1.86 8.60
N LEU A 99 -17.17 1.06 7.70
CA LEU A 99 -16.34 -0.09 8.07
C LEU A 99 -14.92 0.28 8.55
N HIS A 100 -14.55 1.56 8.51
CA HIS A 100 -13.17 2.03 8.73
C HIS A 100 -12.12 1.34 7.83
N TRP A 101 -12.52 0.96 6.62
CA TRP A 101 -11.65 0.27 5.66
C TRP A 101 -10.99 1.26 4.70
N LEU A 102 -9.68 1.43 4.77
CA LEU A 102 -8.96 2.23 3.77
C LEU A 102 -9.06 1.61 2.36
N PRO A 103 -9.24 2.41 1.30
CA PRO A 103 -9.17 1.91 -0.07
C PRO A 103 -7.79 1.34 -0.40
N VAL A 104 -7.71 0.38 -1.32
CA VAL A 104 -6.48 -0.34 -1.67
C VAL A 104 -5.33 0.61 -2.01
N LYS A 105 -5.60 1.69 -2.75
CA LYS A 105 -4.59 2.71 -3.10
C LYS A 105 -3.94 3.34 -1.86
N PHE A 106 -4.71 3.60 -0.80
CA PHE A 106 -4.19 4.15 0.44
C PHE A 106 -3.52 3.08 1.31
N ARG A 107 -4.00 1.83 1.30
CA ARG A 107 -3.30 0.71 1.96
C ARG A 107 -1.89 0.50 1.38
N ILE A 108 -1.71 0.65 0.07
CA ILE A 108 -0.38 0.59 -0.56
C ILE A 108 0.52 1.71 -0.03
N LYS A 109 0.02 2.95 0.02
CA LYS A 109 0.78 4.08 0.61
C LYS A 109 1.15 3.80 2.06
N PHE A 110 0.21 3.28 2.86
CA PHE A 110 0.42 2.91 4.25
C PHE A 110 1.58 1.92 4.40
N LYS A 111 1.60 0.85 3.59
CA LYS A 111 2.66 -0.16 3.63
C LYS A 111 4.01 0.40 3.21
N ILE A 112 4.07 1.19 2.13
CA ILE A 112 5.33 1.82 1.68
C ILE A 112 5.89 2.69 2.82
N LEU A 113 5.06 3.56 3.40
CA LEU A 113 5.47 4.47 4.47
C LEU A 113 5.86 3.73 5.76
N LEU A 114 5.18 2.63 6.11
CA LEU A 114 5.54 1.80 7.25
C LEU A 114 6.92 1.14 7.05
N ILE A 115 7.22 0.68 5.84
CA ILE A 115 8.53 0.13 5.50
C ILE A 115 9.59 1.24 5.53
N THR A 116 9.29 2.42 4.99
CA THR A 116 10.17 3.59 5.04
C THR A 116 10.52 3.94 6.49
N TYR A 117 9.52 4.07 7.38
CA TYR A 117 9.76 4.31 8.80
C TYR A 117 10.69 3.25 9.40
N LYS A 118 10.37 1.96 9.20
CA LYS A 118 11.22 0.87 9.71
C LYS A 118 12.65 0.95 9.18
N ALA A 119 12.84 1.27 7.91
CA ALA A 119 14.15 1.39 7.29
C ALA A 119 14.97 2.56 7.86
N LEU A 120 14.32 3.69 8.17
CA LEU A 120 14.96 4.86 8.80
C LEU A 120 15.34 4.59 10.26
N HIS A 121 14.58 3.76 10.97
CA HIS A 121 14.83 3.39 12.36
C HIS A 121 15.65 2.09 12.51
N GLY A 122 16.27 1.57 11.45
CA GLY A 122 17.10 0.35 11.52
C GLY A 122 16.34 -0.95 11.80
N LEU A 123 15.02 -0.96 11.63
CA LEU A 123 14.14 -2.12 11.86
C LEU A 123 13.81 -2.89 10.56
N ALA A 124 14.37 -2.47 9.42
CA ALA A 124 14.22 -3.14 8.14
C ALA A 124 15.58 -3.68 7.65
N PRO A 125 15.58 -4.64 6.72
CA PRO A 125 16.81 -5.11 6.09
C PRO A 125 17.64 -3.99 5.47
N GLN A 126 18.95 -4.10 5.57
CA GLN A 126 19.91 -3.06 5.16
C GLN A 126 19.72 -2.62 3.70
N TYR A 127 19.42 -3.54 2.78
CA TYR A 127 19.17 -3.23 1.38
C TYR A 127 18.02 -2.24 1.15
N LEU A 128 17.05 -2.13 2.08
CA LEU A 128 15.97 -1.12 1.98
C LEU A 128 16.41 0.23 2.51
N SER A 129 17.21 0.23 3.58
CA SER A 129 17.79 1.44 4.16
C SER A 129 18.76 2.10 3.18
N ASP A 130 19.58 1.31 2.47
CA ASP A 130 20.53 1.80 1.46
C ASP A 130 19.85 2.48 0.26
N LEU A 131 18.57 2.18 0.00
CA LEU A 131 17.77 2.84 -1.04
C LEU A 131 17.24 4.21 -0.61
N LEU A 132 17.33 4.57 0.68
CA LEU A 132 16.80 5.79 1.25
C LEU A 132 17.95 6.71 1.68
N VAL A 133 18.05 7.88 1.04
CA VAL A 133 19.09 8.85 1.36
C VAL A 133 18.48 10.01 2.14
N LEU A 134 19.00 10.26 3.35
CA LEU A 134 18.60 11.41 4.16
C LEU A 134 19.03 12.72 3.48
N TYR A 135 18.16 13.72 3.56
CA TYR A 135 18.46 15.05 3.04
C TYR A 135 19.37 15.79 4.03
N ASP A 136 20.64 15.95 3.68
CA ASP A 136 21.59 16.78 4.43
C ASP A 136 22.00 18.01 3.61
N PRO A 137 21.40 19.18 3.88
CA PRO A 137 21.76 20.40 3.17
C PRO A 137 23.14 20.92 3.65
N PRO A 138 23.99 21.45 2.75
CA PRO A 138 25.30 21.99 3.11
C PRO A 138 25.24 23.26 3.99
N ARG A 139 24.04 23.83 4.18
CA ARG A 139 23.78 24.99 5.03
C ARG A 139 22.70 24.63 6.05
N LEU A 140 22.83 25.12 7.29
CA LEU A 140 21.83 24.96 8.34
C LEU A 140 20.54 25.71 7.97
N LEU A 141 19.63 25.02 7.31
CA LEU A 141 18.30 25.50 6.97
C LEU A 141 17.28 24.95 7.96
N ARG A 142 16.18 25.67 8.18
CA ARG A 142 15.04 25.18 9.00
C ARG A 142 14.46 23.84 8.51
N SER A 143 14.75 23.44 7.27
CA SER A 143 14.37 22.15 6.69
C SER A 143 15.28 20.98 7.10
N LYS A 144 16.43 21.24 7.74
CA LYS A 144 17.38 20.20 8.19
C LYS A 144 16.76 19.30 9.25
N ASP A 145 16.05 19.88 10.21
CA ASP A 145 15.45 19.14 11.34
C ASP A 145 14.12 18.45 10.97
N ALA A 146 13.65 18.61 9.74
CA ALA A 146 12.37 18.08 9.30
C ALA A 146 12.45 16.62 8.80
N GLY A 147 13.62 15.96 8.82
CA GLY A 147 13.77 14.54 8.49
C GLY A 147 13.34 14.19 7.05
N TYR A 148 13.67 15.04 6.07
CA TYR A 148 13.34 14.80 4.66
C TYR A 148 14.27 13.77 4.01
N LEU A 149 13.76 13.13 2.95
CA LEU A 149 14.52 12.22 2.10
C LEU A 149 14.83 12.85 0.75
N ILE A 150 15.99 12.53 0.18
CA ILE A 150 16.35 12.96 -1.18
C ILE A 150 15.49 12.20 -2.18
N LEU A 151 14.85 12.92 -3.10
CA LEU A 151 14.17 12.30 -4.25
C LEU A 151 15.20 12.06 -5.36
N PRO A 152 15.46 10.79 -5.75
CA PRO A 152 16.37 10.51 -6.85
C PRO A 152 15.81 11.07 -8.17
N ARG A 153 16.71 11.57 -9.02
CA ARG A 153 16.33 12.02 -10.37
C ARG A 153 16.02 10.80 -11.22
N ILE A 154 14.77 10.66 -11.64
CA ILE A 154 14.33 9.57 -12.51
C ILE A 154 14.35 10.04 -13.97
N VAL A 155 14.88 9.19 -14.86
CA VAL A 155 14.92 9.46 -16.32
C VAL A 155 13.59 9.04 -16.98
N LYS A 156 12.90 8.03 -16.43
CA LYS A 156 11.61 7.56 -16.92
C LYS A 156 10.60 7.50 -15.77
N SER A 157 9.56 8.32 -15.86
CA SER A 157 8.45 8.38 -14.89
C SER A 157 7.75 7.03 -14.71
N THR A 158 7.69 6.21 -15.76
CA THR A 158 6.99 4.92 -15.72
C THR A 158 7.71 3.88 -14.86
N ALA A 159 8.96 3.48 -15.17
CA ALA A 159 9.66 2.44 -14.40
C ALA A 159 10.32 3.02 -13.13
N GLY A 160 11.02 4.15 -13.24
CA GLY A 160 11.73 4.76 -12.12
C GLY A 160 10.80 5.37 -11.08
N GLY A 161 9.69 5.98 -11.51
CA GLY A 161 8.70 6.58 -10.59
C GLY A 161 7.90 5.58 -9.76
N ARG A 162 7.92 4.30 -10.17
CA ARG A 162 7.27 3.18 -9.48
C ARG A 162 8.20 2.45 -8.50
N ALA A 163 9.50 2.67 -8.61
CA ALA A 163 10.48 2.06 -7.72
C ALA A 163 10.34 2.57 -6.29
N PHE A 164 10.60 1.70 -5.31
CA PHE A 164 10.61 2.05 -3.90
C PHE A 164 11.52 3.25 -3.62
N ALA A 165 12.74 3.27 -4.19
CA ALA A 165 13.72 4.34 -4.03
C ALA A 165 13.22 5.74 -4.44
N TYR A 166 12.22 5.85 -5.32
CA TYR A 166 11.59 7.12 -5.64
C TYR A 166 10.29 7.34 -4.85
N ARG A 167 9.43 6.31 -4.83
CA ARG A 167 8.08 6.44 -4.28
C ARG A 167 8.05 6.61 -2.77
N ALA A 168 8.97 5.97 -2.06
CA ALA A 168 9.09 6.09 -0.60
C ALA A 168 9.49 7.52 -0.18
N PRO A 169 10.60 8.12 -0.68
CA PRO A 169 10.93 9.52 -0.40
C PRO A 169 9.81 10.50 -0.78
N GLN A 170 9.18 10.30 -1.94
CA GLN A 170 8.08 11.15 -2.38
C GLN A 170 6.88 11.12 -1.41
N LEU A 171 6.49 9.92 -0.94
CA LEU A 171 5.41 9.79 0.04
C LEU A 171 5.81 10.32 1.40
N TRP A 172 7.01 9.99 1.87
CA TRP A 172 7.52 10.40 3.17
C TRP A 172 7.56 11.92 3.30
N ASN A 173 8.09 12.61 2.29
CA ASN A 173 8.18 14.07 2.32
C ASN A 173 6.81 14.77 2.24
N SER A 174 5.77 14.08 1.78
CA SER A 174 4.39 14.60 1.78
C SER A 174 3.66 14.42 3.10
N LEU A 175 4.28 13.77 4.10
CA LEU A 175 3.68 13.57 5.42
C LEU A 175 3.84 14.81 6.31
N PRO A 176 2.81 15.14 7.12
CA PRO A 176 2.94 16.16 8.15
C PRO A 176 3.98 15.73 9.20
N ILE A 177 4.64 16.72 9.82
CA ILE A 177 5.68 16.47 10.83
C ILE A 177 5.15 15.64 12.00
N SER A 178 3.91 15.87 12.43
CA SER A 178 3.25 15.13 13.51
C SER A 178 3.16 13.62 13.29
N VAL A 179 3.11 13.19 12.03
CA VAL A 179 3.12 11.75 11.69
C VAL A 179 4.55 11.24 11.63
N ARG A 180 5.49 12.01 11.06
CA ARG A 180 6.88 11.60 10.89
C ARG A 180 7.64 11.50 12.22
N ASP A 181 7.40 12.44 13.12
CA ASP A 181 8.02 12.56 14.44
C ASP A 181 7.34 11.63 15.47
N SER A 182 7.09 10.39 15.06
CA SER A 182 6.50 9.37 15.92
C SER A 182 7.62 8.55 16.57
N ASP A 183 7.61 8.45 17.90
CA ASP A 183 8.67 7.77 18.67
C ASP A 183 8.69 6.25 18.47
N THR A 184 7.55 5.65 18.14
CA THR A 184 7.41 4.20 18.00
C THR A 184 6.62 3.82 16.75
N VAL A 185 6.86 2.58 16.29
CA VAL A 185 6.15 1.99 15.16
C VAL A 185 4.64 1.95 15.39
N SER A 186 4.19 1.71 16.63
CA SER A 186 2.75 1.65 16.96
C SER A 186 2.09 3.03 16.85
N VAL A 187 2.72 4.06 17.41
CA VAL A 187 2.26 5.46 17.30
C VAL A 187 2.26 5.90 15.83
N PHE A 188 3.34 5.61 15.09
CA PHE A 188 3.43 5.90 13.67
C PHE A 188 2.29 5.26 12.87
N LYS A 189 2.02 3.96 13.09
CA LYS A 189 0.91 3.24 12.42
C LYS A 189 -0.44 3.90 12.70
N SER A 190 -0.71 4.28 13.95
CA SER A 190 -1.98 4.90 14.34
C SER A 190 -2.15 6.28 13.68
N ARG A 191 -1.15 7.16 13.82
CA ARG A 191 -1.17 8.50 13.23
C ARG A 191 -1.24 8.45 11.70
N LEU A 192 -0.48 7.55 11.08
CA LEU A 192 -0.50 7.36 9.63
C LEU A 192 -1.85 6.85 9.12
N LYS A 193 -2.47 5.87 9.82
CA LYS A 193 -3.79 5.36 9.44
C LYS A 193 -4.81 6.50 9.47
N THR A 194 -4.80 7.30 10.55
CA THR A 194 -5.67 8.47 10.72
C THR A 194 -5.48 9.48 9.59
N TYR A 195 -4.24 9.87 9.30
CA TYR A 195 -3.92 10.81 8.22
C TYR A 195 -4.36 10.31 6.84
N LEU A 196 -4.14 9.02 6.55
CA LEU A 196 -4.56 8.46 5.26
C LEU A 196 -6.08 8.28 5.17
N PHE A 197 -6.77 8.12 6.29
CA PHE A 197 -8.22 8.02 6.34
C PHE A 197 -8.88 9.36 6.02
N THR A 198 -8.43 10.45 6.65
CA THR A 198 -8.94 11.81 6.34
C THR A 198 -8.69 12.22 4.88
N GLN A 199 -7.59 11.77 4.30
CA GLN A 199 -7.30 11.98 2.88
C GLN A 199 -8.14 11.10 1.94
N ALA A 200 -8.64 9.95 2.41
CA ALA A 200 -9.45 9.03 1.61
C ALA A 200 -10.94 9.39 1.63
N TYR A 201 -11.40 9.97 2.74
CA TYR A 201 -12.78 10.35 3.00
C TYR A 201 -12.81 11.80 3.49
N PRO A 202 -12.65 12.78 2.60
CA PRO A 202 -12.89 14.18 2.95
C PRO A 202 -14.38 14.38 3.24
N ASP A 203 -14.68 15.14 4.30
CA ASP A 203 -16.03 15.56 4.66
C ASP A 203 -16.68 16.47 3.61
#